data_AF-A0A950II05-F1
#
_entry.id   AF-A0A950II05-F1
#
_cell.length_a   1.000
_cell.length_b   1.000
_cell.length_c   1.000
_cell.angle_alpha   90.00
_cell.angle_beta   90.00
_cell.angle_gamma   90.00
#
_symmetry.space_group_name_H-M   'P 1'
#
loop_
_entity.id
_entity.type
_entity.pdbx_description
1 polymer ?
#
loop_
_entity_poly.entity_id
_entity_poly.type
_entity_poly.pdbx_seq_one_letter_code
_entity_poly.pdbx_strand_id
1 'polypeptide(L)'
;MAVFVLDRGGRPLMPCSEKRARLMLERGRARIHRVVPMVIRLIDREAKDSHYQPLRLKLDPGSRTTGMALVRESEQSIAVLNLFDLVHRGIQISKALTGRAALRHGRRSRNLRHRAPRFLNRRNKKTGWLAPSLQHRVNSTESWVQRIMRWAPVENLSMELVRFDLQQLQNPEISGVAYQQGELAGYEVREYLLAKWGRQCAYCDVQHVPLQVEHIVAKANGGSNRVSNLTLACECC
;
A
#
# COMPACT_ATOMS: atom_id res chain seq x y z
N MET A 1 13.64 -14.21 -18.55
CA MET A 1 12.32 -13.56 -18.49
C MET A 1 11.55 -13.90 -19.77
N ALA A 2 10.23 -13.99 -19.77
CA ALA A 2 9.49 -14.33 -21.01
C ALA A 2 9.15 -13.06 -21.81
N VAL A 3 9.36 -13.10 -23.12
CA VAL A 3 9.01 -12.01 -24.03
C VAL A 3 7.54 -12.11 -24.40
N PHE A 4 6.81 -10.99 -24.25
CA PHE A 4 5.42 -10.90 -24.67
C PHE A 4 5.32 -10.91 -26.20
N VAL A 5 4.27 -11.54 -26.71
CA VAL A 5 4.07 -11.70 -28.15
C VAL A 5 2.68 -11.22 -28.50
N LEU A 6 2.58 -10.39 -29.55
CA LEU A 6 1.33 -9.99 -30.16
C LEU A 6 1.21 -10.61 -31.55
N ASP A 7 -0.01 -10.83 -31.99
CA ASP A 7 -0.31 -11.25 -33.34
C ASP A 7 -0.22 -10.09 -34.36
N ARG A 8 -0.45 -10.39 -35.64
CA ARG A 8 -0.47 -9.36 -36.70
C ARG A 8 -1.51 -8.26 -36.43
N GLY A 9 -2.61 -8.53 -35.74
CA GLY A 9 -3.65 -7.58 -35.36
C GLY A 9 -3.38 -6.81 -34.05
N GLY A 10 -2.35 -7.16 -33.29
CA GLY A 10 -2.05 -6.58 -31.98
C GLY A 10 -2.76 -7.27 -30.80
N ARG A 11 -3.37 -8.44 -31.02
CA ARG A 11 -3.96 -9.29 -29.98
C ARG A 11 -2.89 -10.10 -29.25
N PRO A 12 -3.03 -10.35 -27.94
CA PRO A 12 -2.02 -11.06 -27.17
C PRO A 12 -1.91 -12.54 -27.56
N LEU A 13 -0.68 -13.02 -27.72
CA LEU A 13 -0.32 -14.42 -27.92
C LEU A 13 0.44 -14.95 -26.69
N MET A 14 0.69 -16.26 -26.66
CA MET A 14 1.51 -16.87 -25.60
C MET A 14 2.91 -16.25 -25.57
N PRO A 15 3.40 -15.83 -24.38
CA PRO A 15 4.78 -15.39 -24.22
C PRO A 15 5.77 -16.49 -24.61
N CYS A 16 6.95 -16.08 -25.10
CA CYS A 16 7.99 -17.00 -25.52
C CYS A 16 9.33 -16.72 -24.83
N SER A 17 10.28 -17.64 -24.97
CA SER A 17 11.64 -17.42 -24.45
C SER A 17 12.37 -16.33 -25.25
N GLU A 18 13.29 -15.64 -24.59
CA GLU A 18 14.17 -14.63 -25.21
C GLU A 18 14.88 -15.17 -26.46
N LYS A 19 15.36 -16.43 -26.41
CA LYS A 19 15.97 -17.13 -27.56
C LYS A 19 15.00 -17.19 -28.75
N ARG A 20 13.74 -17.55 -28.52
CA ARG A 20 12.73 -17.67 -29.59
C ARG A 20 12.36 -16.30 -30.15
N ALA A 21 12.22 -15.29 -29.30
CA ALA A 21 11.97 -13.92 -29.71
C ALA A 21 13.11 -13.37 -30.59
N ARG A 22 14.37 -13.57 -30.19
CA ARG A 22 15.54 -13.19 -30.98
C ARG A 22 15.54 -13.83 -32.36
N LEU A 23 15.33 -15.16 -32.43
CA LEU A 23 15.27 -15.87 -33.70
C LEU A 23 14.13 -15.39 -34.61
N MET A 24 12.97 -15.01 -34.03
CA MET A 24 11.86 -14.44 -34.80
C MET A 24 12.20 -13.06 -35.38
N LEU A 25 12.93 -12.24 -34.62
CA LEU A 25 13.40 -10.92 -35.07
C LEU A 25 14.46 -11.05 -36.17
N GLU A 26 15.49 -11.89 -35.98
CA GLU A 26 16.57 -12.12 -36.96
C GLU A 26 16.04 -12.67 -38.29
N ARG A 27 15.03 -13.55 -38.23
CA ARG A 27 14.37 -14.10 -39.43
C ARG A 27 13.35 -13.15 -40.05
N GLY A 28 13.21 -11.94 -39.53
CA GLY A 28 12.27 -10.94 -40.05
C GLY A 28 10.79 -11.25 -39.80
N ARG A 29 10.45 -12.31 -39.04
CA ARG A 29 9.08 -12.76 -38.74
C ARG A 29 8.38 -11.99 -37.63
N ALA A 30 9.12 -11.14 -36.92
CA ALA A 30 8.58 -10.26 -35.90
C ALA A 30 9.14 -8.85 -36.02
N ARG A 31 8.47 -7.90 -35.36
CA ARG A 31 8.94 -6.53 -35.15
C ARG A 31 8.84 -6.19 -33.68
N ILE A 32 9.74 -5.33 -33.20
CA ILE A 32 9.68 -4.83 -31.82
C ILE A 32 8.47 -3.91 -31.72
N HIS A 33 7.55 -4.22 -30.80
CA HIS A 33 6.41 -3.37 -30.48
C HIS A 33 6.71 -2.46 -29.28
N ARG A 34 7.48 -2.98 -28.32
CA ARG A 34 7.86 -2.26 -27.09
C ARG A 34 9.14 -2.86 -26.50
N VAL A 35 9.97 -2.03 -25.88
CA VAL A 35 11.24 -2.47 -25.28
C VAL A 35 11.11 -2.87 -23.81
N VAL A 36 10.34 -2.12 -23.00
CA VAL A 36 10.18 -2.40 -21.55
C VAL A 36 8.72 -2.40 -21.11
N PRO A 37 8.12 -3.57 -20.78
CA PRO A 37 8.71 -4.90 -21.00
C PRO A 37 8.88 -5.18 -22.51
N MET A 38 9.72 -6.16 -22.85
CA MET A 38 9.94 -6.54 -24.24
C MET A 38 8.67 -7.18 -24.80
N VAL A 39 8.11 -6.56 -25.85
CA VAL A 39 6.95 -7.04 -26.59
C VAL A 39 7.31 -7.08 -28.07
N ILE A 40 7.15 -8.24 -28.70
CA ILE A 40 7.29 -8.40 -30.15
C ILE A 40 5.93 -8.62 -30.79
N ARG A 41 5.78 -8.19 -32.04
CA ARG A 41 4.59 -8.42 -32.85
C ARG A 41 4.94 -9.31 -34.04
N LEU A 42 4.23 -10.42 -34.20
CA LEU A 42 4.40 -11.30 -35.35
C LEU A 42 3.76 -10.68 -36.60
N ILE A 43 4.34 -10.91 -37.77
CA ILE A 43 3.81 -10.40 -39.04
C ILE A 43 3.00 -11.45 -39.81
N ASP A 44 3.19 -12.73 -39.48
CA ASP A 44 2.76 -13.89 -40.25
C ASP A 44 1.79 -14.80 -39.48
N ARG A 45 1.28 -14.34 -38.33
CA ARG A 45 0.41 -15.13 -37.46
C ARG A 45 -0.72 -14.30 -36.87
N GLU A 46 -1.90 -14.89 -36.80
CA GLU A 46 -3.08 -14.33 -36.14
C GLU A 46 -3.44 -15.12 -34.87
N ALA A 47 -4.13 -14.45 -33.94
CA ALA A 47 -4.58 -15.04 -32.68
C ALA A 47 -5.60 -16.17 -32.85
N LYS A 48 -6.39 -16.17 -33.94
CA LYS A 48 -7.38 -17.20 -34.24
C LYS A 48 -6.74 -18.56 -34.57
N ASP A 49 -5.52 -18.54 -35.12
CA ASP A 49 -4.77 -19.73 -35.54
C ASP A 49 -3.80 -20.20 -34.43
N SER A 50 -4.12 -19.90 -33.18
CA SER A 50 -3.24 -20.09 -32.03
C SER A 50 -3.97 -20.73 -30.86
N HIS A 51 -3.27 -21.65 -30.19
CA HIS A 51 -3.74 -22.28 -28.96
C HIS A 51 -3.08 -21.62 -27.75
N TYR A 52 -3.85 -21.49 -26.67
CA TYR A 52 -3.42 -20.86 -25.42
C TYR A 52 -3.34 -21.87 -24.30
N GLN A 53 -2.39 -21.65 -23.40
CA GLN A 53 -2.31 -22.34 -22.11
C GLN A 53 -2.77 -21.35 -21.03
N PRO A 54 -3.42 -21.82 -19.96
CA PRO A 54 -3.96 -20.94 -18.94
C PRO A 54 -2.84 -20.14 -18.27
N LEU A 55 -2.99 -18.82 -18.31
CA LEU A 55 -2.10 -17.89 -17.62
C LEU A 55 -2.82 -17.28 -16.41
N ARG A 56 -2.12 -17.26 -15.28
CA ARG A 56 -2.57 -16.60 -14.05
C ARG A 56 -1.66 -15.44 -13.71
N LEU A 57 -2.26 -14.30 -13.39
CA LEU A 57 -1.55 -13.16 -12.79
C LEU A 57 -1.74 -13.19 -11.27
N LYS A 58 -0.66 -13.41 -10.53
CA LYS A 58 -0.63 -13.38 -9.07
C LYS A 58 -0.15 -12.01 -8.59
N LEU A 59 -0.85 -11.43 -7.62
CA LEU A 59 -0.57 -10.12 -7.04
C LEU A 59 -0.27 -10.26 -5.55
N ASP A 60 0.83 -9.67 -5.12
CA ASP A 60 1.19 -9.50 -3.71
C ASP A 60 1.21 -8.00 -3.37
N PRO A 61 0.09 -7.44 -2.86
CA PRO A 61 -0.04 -6.01 -2.62
C PRO A 61 0.62 -5.56 -1.31
N GLY A 62 1.76 -4.87 -1.42
CA GLY A 62 2.43 -4.23 -0.28
C GLY A 62 2.14 -2.74 -0.08
N SER A 63 2.78 -2.16 0.95
CA SER A 63 2.67 -0.73 1.27
C SER A 63 3.59 0.16 0.41
N ARG A 64 4.75 -0.37 0.04
CA ARG A 64 5.77 0.31 -0.79
C ARG A 64 5.83 -0.25 -2.20
N THR A 65 5.76 -1.57 -2.30
CA THR A 65 5.90 -2.32 -3.53
C THR A 65 4.72 -3.26 -3.68
N THR A 66 4.35 -3.59 -4.92
CA THR A 66 3.44 -4.69 -5.22
C THR A 66 4.16 -5.66 -6.14
N GLY A 67 4.36 -6.88 -5.67
CA GLY A 67 4.87 -7.96 -6.49
C GLY A 67 3.78 -8.42 -7.46
N MET A 68 4.15 -8.66 -8.71
CA MET A 68 3.27 -9.32 -9.68
C MET A 68 4.01 -10.45 -10.36
N ALA A 69 3.39 -11.62 -10.46
CA ALA A 69 3.94 -12.77 -11.16
C ALA A 69 2.96 -13.25 -12.22
N LEU A 70 3.40 -13.26 -13.47
CA LEU A 70 2.69 -13.94 -14.55
C LEU A 70 3.19 -15.38 -14.60
N VAL A 71 2.28 -16.31 -14.32
CA VAL A 71 2.59 -17.74 -14.29
C VAL A 71 1.74 -18.48 -15.31
N ARG A 72 2.30 -19.57 -15.82
CA ARG A 72 1.59 -20.56 -16.61
C ARG A 72 1.32 -21.76 -15.73
N GLU A 73 0.04 -22.11 -15.61
CA GLU A 73 -0.39 -23.24 -14.80
C GLU A 73 -0.59 -24.46 -15.71
N SER A 74 -0.10 -25.61 -15.27
CA SER A 74 -0.38 -26.93 -15.80
C SER A 74 -0.80 -27.80 -14.62
N GLU A 75 -1.52 -28.89 -14.88
CA GLU A 75 -2.01 -29.81 -13.83
C GLU A 75 -0.91 -30.28 -12.87
N GLN A 76 0.35 -30.33 -13.33
CA GLN A 76 1.48 -30.87 -12.57
C GLN A 76 2.57 -29.83 -12.24
N SER A 77 2.51 -28.61 -12.78
CA SER A 77 3.58 -27.62 -12.59
C SER A 77 3.16 -26.17 -12.79
N ILE A 78 3.86 -25.27 -12.10
CA ILE A 78 3.72 -23.82 -12.26
C ILE A 78 5.03 -23.28 -12.86
N ALA A 79 4.96 -22.71 -14.05
CA ALA A 79 6.10 -22.06 -14.68
C ALA A 79 5.98 -20.54 -14.58
N VAL A 80 6.95 -19.89 -13.95
CA VAL A 80 7.01 -18.43 -13.86
C VAL A 80 7.50 -17.85 -15.18
N LEU A 81 6.69 -16.99 -15.81
CA LEU A 81 7.02 -16.35 -17.09
C LEU A 81 7.68 -14.98 -16.87
N ASN A 82 7.05 -14.15 -16.04
CA ASN A 82 7.50 -12.80 -15.75
C ASN A 82 7.26 -12.45 -14.29
N LEU A 83 8.21 -11.70 -13.72
CA LEU A 83 8.10 -11.10 -12.40
C LEU A 83 8.19 -9.58 -12.56
N PHE A 84 7.34 -8.86 -11.84
CA PHE A 84 7.31 -7.42 -11.82
C PHE A 84 7.33 -6.94 -10.37
N ASP A 85 8.07 -5.86 -10.13
CA ASP A 85 8.02 -5.13 -8.89
C ASP A 85 7.50 -3.71 -9.15
N LEU A 86 6.26 -3.46 -8.71
CA LEU A 86 5.61 -2.17 -8.85
C LEU A 86 5.91 -1.29 -7.64
N VAL A 87 6.79 -0.31 -7.82
CA VAL A 87 7.11 0.68 -6.78
C VAL A 87 6.03 1.77 -6.70
N HIS A 88 5.38 1.89 -5.54
CA HIS A 88 4.36 2.90 -5.26
C HIS A 88 4.93 4.20 -4.72
N ARG A 89 4.28 5.32 -5.04
CA ARG A 89 4.60 6.67 -4.54
C ARG A 89 3.79 7.07 -3.30
N GLY A 90 3.09 6.12 -2.68
CA GLY A 90 2.17 6.38 -1.57
C GLY A 90 2.81 7.12 -0.39
N ILE A 91 4.07 6.80 -0.06
CA ILE A 91 4.83 7.47 1.00
C ILE A 91 5.12 8.94 0.65
N GLN A 92 5.55 9.20 -0.59
CA GLN A 92 5.85 10.56 -1.05
C GLN A 92 4.59 11.42 -1.06
N ILE A 93 3.46 10.85 -1.50
CA ILE A 93 2.14 11.49 -1.46
C ILE A 93 1.74 11.83 -0.01
N SER A 94 1.92 10.88 0.91
CA SER A 94 1.62 11.09 2.33
C SER A 94 2.51 12.19 2.92
N LYS A 95 3.82 12.15 2.69
CA LYS A 95 4.76 13.21 3.12
C LYS A 95 4.36 14.59 2.58
N ALA A 96 3.99 14.70 1.30
CA ALA A 96 3.54 15.95 0.70
C ALA A 96 2.21 16.45 1.30
N LEU A 97 1.29 15.55 1.65
CA LEU A 97 0.05 15.90 2.36
C LEU A 97 0.33 16.42 3.78
N THR A 98 1.21 15.75 4.51
CA THR A 98 1.65 16.16 5.86
C THR A 98 2.35 17.51 5.82
N GLY A 99 3.28 17.73 4.88
CA GLY A 99 3.94 19.03 4.68
C GLY A 99 2.94 20.15 4.39
N ARG A 100 1.98 19.93 3.49
CA ARG A 100 0.90 20.90 3.23
C ARG A 100 0.05 21.18 4.47
N ALA A 101 -0.21 20.18 5.30
CA ALA A 101 -0.94 20.36 6.55
C ALA A 101 -0.14 21.19 7.57
N ALA A 102 1.16 20.93 7.72
CA ALA A 102 2.05 21.68 8.60
C ALA A 102 2.16 23.15 8.18
N LEU A 103 2.33 23.44 6.89
CA LEU A 103 2.35 24.82 6.37
C LEU A 103 1.03 25.55 6.64
N ARG A 104 -0.12 24.88 6.44
CA ARG A 104 -1.43 25.45 6.77
C ARG A 104 -1.59 25.72 8.27
N HIS A 105 -1.04 24.87 9.12
CA HIS A 105 -1.02 25.08 10.56
C HIS A 105 -0.15 26.29 10.92
N GLY A 106 1.09 26.34 10.42
CA GLY A 106 2.03 27.43 10.67
C GLY A 106 1.50 28.80 10.23
N ARG A 107 0.77 28.88 9.11
CA ARG A 107 0.12 30.14 8.69
C ARG A 107 -0.92 30.64 9.69
N ARG A 108 -1.65 29.74 10.36
CA ARG A 108 -2.64 30.11 11.39
C ARG A 108 -1.95 30.44 12.71
N SER A 109 -0.99 29.64 13.16
CA SER A 109 -0.39 29.85 14.49
C SER A 109 0.62 30.99 14.54
N ARG A 110 1.44 31.16 13.50
CA ARG A 110 2.54 32.14 13.47
C ARG A 110 2.17 33.43 12.76
N ASN A 111 1.47 33.37 11.62
CA ASN A 111 1.27 34.55 10.76
C ASN A 111 -0.10 35.21 10.94
N LEU A 112 -1.16 34.42 11.14
CA LEU A 112 -2.55 34.90 11.16
C LEU A 112 -3.34 34.19 12.26
N ARG A 113 -3.06 34.52 13.53
CA ARG A 113 -3.67 33.88 14.73
C ARG A 113 -5.19 33.92 14.76
N HIS A 114 -5.80 34.95 14.15
CA HIS A 114 -7.25 35.08 14.03
C HIS A 114 -7.90 34.11 13.02
N ARG A 115 -7.11 33.44 12.16
CA ARG A 115 -7.64 32.62 11.08
C ARG A 115 -8.08 31.24 11.59
N ALA A 116 -9.39 31.06 11.77
CA ALA A 116 -9.97 29.78 12.20
C ALA A 116 -9.71 28.61 11.23
N PRO A 117 -9.54 27.38 11.73
CA PRO A 117 -9.36 26.20 10.90
C PRO A 117 -10.68 25.76 10.23
N ARG A 118 -10.70 25.71 8.89
CA ARG A 118 -11.88 25.31 8.09
C ARG A 118 -11.88 23.82 7.79
N PHE A 119 -12.07 22.97 8.80
CA PHE A 119 -12.13 21.52 8.63
C PHE A 119 -13.35 21.07 7.83
N LEU A 120 -14.49 21.71 8.05
CA LEU A 120 -15.77 21.40 7.40
C LEU A 120 -15.79 21.73 5.90
N ASN A 121 -14.86 22.57 5.43
CA ASN A 121 -14.71 22.86 3.99
C ASN A 121 -14.04 21.73 3.22
N ARG A 122 -13.56 20.68 3.91
CA ARG A 122 -13.06 19.45 3.28
C ARG A 122 -14.24 18.54 2.89
N ARG A 123 -15.27 19.11 2.26
CA ARG A 123 -16.36 18.33 1.66
C ARG A 123 -15.87 17.72 0.35
N ASN A 124 -15.50 16.44 0.39
CA ASN A 124 -15.60 15.50 -0.74
C ASN A 124 -15.04 14.12 -0.33
N LYS A 125 -15.70 13.50 0.65
CA LYS A 125 -15.53 12.07 0.90
C LYS A 125 -16.83 11.39 0.48
N LYS A 126 -17.00 11.21 -0.82
CA LYS A 126 -18.11 10.41 -1.37
C LYS A 126 -17.95 8.96 -0.88
N THR A 127 -19.02 8.17 -0.98
CA THR A 127 -18.96 6.72 -0.75
C THR A 127 -17.82 6.12 -1.59
N GLY A 128 -16.97 5.29 -0.97
CA GLY A 128 -15.78 4.72 -1.64
C GLY A 128 -14.54 5.61 -1.68
N TRP A 129 -14.52 6.76 -0.99
CA TRP A 129 -13.33 7.60 -0.92
C TRP A 129 -12.18 6.89 -0.20
N LEU A 130 -11.04 6.76 -0.90
CA LEU A 130 -9.77 6.35 -0.32
C LEU A 130 -8.84 7.56 -0.14
N ALA A 131 -7.97 7.51 0.86
CA ALA A 131 -6.91 8.51 1.00
C ALA A 131 -6.04 8.53 -0.27
N PRO A 132 -5.52 9.68 -0.73
CA PRO A 132 -4.79 9.76 -2.01
C PRO A 132 -3.62 8.77 -2.13
N SER A 133 -2.92 8.49 -1.02
CA SER A 133 -1.86 7.48 -0.98
C SER A 133 -2.36 6.05 -1.16
N LEU A 134 -3.57 5.73 -0.66
CA LEU A 134 -4.23 4.44 -0.84
C LEU A 134 -4.78 4.30 -2.26
N GLN A 135 -5.50 5.31 -2.74
CA GLN A 135 -6.04 5.33 -4.10
C GLN A 135 -4.93 5.16 -5.14
N HIS A 136 -3.78 5.82 -4.93
CA HIS A 136 -2.63 5.66 -5.82
C HIS A 136 -2.14 4.21 -5.94
N ARG A 137 -2.13 3.45 -4.83
CA ARG A 137 -1.74 2.03 -4.84
C ARG A 137 -2.71 1.20 -5.65
N VAL A 138 -4.01 1.40 -5.46
CA VAL A 138 -5.07 0.72 -6.21
C VAL A 138 -4.94 1.02 -7.70
N ASN A 139 -4.95 2.31 -8.07
CA ASN A 139 -4.93 2.72 -9.48
C ASN A 139 -3.65 2.28 -10.21
N SER A 140 -2.50 2.33 -9.54
CA SER A 140 -1.23 1.92 -10.15
C SER A 140 -1.21 0.42 -10.38
N THR A 141 -1.68 -0.37 -9.42
CA THR A 141 -1.80 -1.83 -9.53
C THR A 141 -2.75 -2.20 -10.66
N GLU A 142 -3.95 -1.63 -10.67
CA GLU A 142 -4.96 -1.85 -11.70
C GLU A 142 -4.43 -1.49 -13.10
N SER A 143 -3.78 -0.33 -13.25
CA SER A 143 -3.20 0.09 -14.53
C SER A 143 -2.17 -0.91 -15.05
N TRP A 144 -1.37 -1.51 -14.17
CA TRP A 144 -0.40 -2.54 -14.55
C TRP A 144 -1.03 -3.88 -14.87
N VAL A 145 -2.06 -4.31 -14.12
CA VAL A 145 -2.86 -5.49 -14.46
C VAL A 145 -3.44 -5.35 -15.87
N GLN A 146 -4.11 -4.23 -16.16
CA GLN A 146 -4.67 -3.95 -17.49
C GLN A 146 -3.59 -3.87 -18.59
N ARG A 147 -2.38 -3.39 -18.27
CA ARG A 147 -1.25 -3.41 -19.21
C ARG A 147 -0.79 -4.84 -19.53
N ILE A 148 -0.62 -5.68 -18.53
CA ILE A 148 -0.20 -7.07 -18.71
C ILE A 148 -1.24 -7.85 -19.51
N MET A 149 -2.54 -7.67 -19.22
CA MET A 149 -3.63 -8.29 -19.96
C MET A 149 -3.71 -7.88 -21.44
N ARG A 150 -3.13 -6.72 -21.81
CA ARG A 150 -3.00 -6.32 -23.22
C ARG A 150 -1.89 -7.06 -23.97
N TRP A 151 -0.94 -7.67 -23.25
CA TRP A 151 0.24 -8.31 -23.85
C TRP A 151 0.32 -9.82 -23.62
N ALA A 152 -0.49 -10.35 -22.72
CA ALA A 152 -0.62 -11.78 -22.47
C ALA A 152 -2.11 -12.17 -22.33
N PRO A 153 -2.50 -13.35 -22.84
CA PRO A 153 -3.85 -13.88 -22.67
C PRO A 153 -4.04 -14.40 -21.25
N VAL A 154 -4.21 -13.50 -20.29
CA VAL A 154 -4.45 -13.84 -18.88
C VAL A 154 -5.88 -14.30 -18.70
N GLU A 155 -6.05 -15.48 -18.13
CA GLU A 155 -7.36 -16.09 -17.86
C GLU A 155 -7.77 -15.91 -16.40
N ASN A 156 -6.80 -16.01 -15.49
CA ASN A 156 -7.05 -15.99 -14.06
C ASN A 156 -6.26 -14.88 -13.35
N LEU A 157 -6.87 -14.30 -12.31
CA LEU A 157 -6.20 -13.35 -11.43
C LEU A 157 -6.32 -13.84 -9.98
N SER A 158 -5.21 -13.79 -9.25
CA SER A 158 -5.17 -14.12 -7.82
C SER A 158 -4.46 -13.01 -7.07
N MET A 159 -4.99 -12.66 -5.91
CA MET A 159 -4.38 -11.68 -5.02
C MET A 159 -4.26 -12.26 -3.62
N GLU A 160 -3.12 -12.04 -2.99
CA GLU A 160 -2.94 -12.34 -1.58
C GLU A 160 -3.52 -11.18 -0.76
N LEU A 161 -4.64 -11.44 -0.07
CA LEU A 161 -5.23 -10.48 0.84
C LEU A 161 -4.87 -10.86 2.26
N VAL A 162 -3.91 -10.12 2.82
CA VAL A 162 -3.50 -10.28 4.19
C VAL A 162 -4.54 -9.62 5.11
N ARG A 163 -5.32 -10.43 5.82
CA ARG A 163 -6.25 -9.98 6.86
C ARG A 163 -5.67 -10.31 8.23
N PHE A 164 -4.92 -9.39 8.82
CA PHE A 164 -4.49 -9.51 10.21
C PHE A 164 -5.44 -8.75 11.13
N ASP A 165 -5.93 -9.42 12.16
CA ASP A 165 -6.58 -8.77 13.28
C ASP A 165 -5.50 -8.30 14.27
N LEU A 166 -5.14 -7.02 14.15
CA LEU A 166 -4.11 -6.42 15.00
C LEU A 166 -4.51 -6.32 16.47
N GLN A 167 -5.82 -6.30 16.79
CA GLN A 167 -6.28 -6.28 18.17
C GLN A 167 -6.19 -7.68 18.78
N GLN A 168 -6.62 -8.70 18.05
CA GLN A 168 -6.51 -10.09 18.51
C GLN A 168 -5.06 -10.54 18.64
N LEU A 169 -4.15 -10.03 17.80
CA LEU A 169 -2.71 -10.25 17.96
C LEU A 169 -2.13 -9.68 19.27
N GLN A 170 -2.74 -8.62 19.81
CA GLN A 170 -2.30 -8.00 21.08
C GLN A 170 -3.02 -8.60 22.29
N ASN A 171 -4.31 -8.91 22.14
CA ASN A 171 -5.13 -9.56 23.15
C ASN A 171 -5.86 -10.76 22.52
N PRO A 172 -5.30 -11.98 22.61
CA PRO A 172 -5.88 -13.17 21.98
C PRO A 172 -7.31 -13.50 22.44
N GLU A 173 -7.68 -13.09 23.64
CA GLU A 173 -8.99 -13.38 24.24
C GLU A 173 -10.08 -12.35 23.88
N ILE A 174 -9.74 -11.32 23.11
CA ILE A 174 -10.68 -10.27 22.73
C ILE A 174 -11.88 -10.85 21.97
N SER A 175 -13.08 -10.56 22.44
CA SER A 175 -14.33 -11.06 21.86
C SER A 175 -15.49 -10.09 22.06
N GLY A 176 -16.48 -10.16 21.15
CA GLY A 176 -17.74 -9.42 21.24
C GLY A 176 -17.55 -7.91 21.43
N VAL A 177 -18.10 -7.37 22.52
CA VAL A 177 -18.12 -5.94 22.85
C VAL A 177 -16.70 -5.39 23.11
N ALA A 178 -15.73 -6.24 23.49
CA ALA A 178 -14.36 -5.81 23.74
C ALA A 178 -13.66 -5.26 22.48
N TYR A 179 -14.07 -5.68 21.27
CA TYR A 179 -13.60 -5.07 20.02
C TYR A 179 -14.03 -3.60 19.86
N GLN A 180 -15.17 -3.25 20.46
CA GLN A 180 -15.72 -1.89 20.41
C GLN A 180 -15.20 -1.03 21.57
N GLN A 181 -14.88 -1.67 22.70
CA GLN A 181 -14.34 -1.05 23.89
C GLN A 181 -12.81 -1.20 23.94
N GLY A 182 -12.11 -0.26 23.28
CA GLY A 182 -10.65 -0.18 23.38
C GLY A 182 -10.16 0.21 24.78
N GLU A 183 -8.84 0.26 24.97
CA GLU A 183 -8.16 0.58 26.24
C GLU A 183 -8.62 1.88 26.92
N LEU A 184 -9.19 2.82 26.16
CA LEU A 184 -9.71 4.11 26.64
C LEU A 184 -11.25 4.17 26.73
N ALA A 185 -11.95 3.04 26.62
CA ALA A 185 -13.41 3.05 26.68
C ALA A 185 -13.89 3.64 28.02
N GLY A 186 -14.59 4.77 27.96
CA GLY A 186 -15.08 5.48 29.15
C GLY A 186 -14.06 6.38 29.84
N TYR A 187 -12.86 6.56 29.28
CA TYR A 187 -11.83 7.45 29.82
C TYR A 187 -11.38 8.50 28.81
N GLU A 188 -11.15 9.73 29.27
CA GLU A 188 -10.25 10.63 28.54
C GLU A 188 -8.79 10.14 28.68
N VAL A 189 -7.95 10.39 27.67
CA VAL A 189 -6.54 9.97 27.68
C VAL A 189 -5.82 10.43 28.95
N ARG A 190 -6.07 11.66 29.39
CA ARG A 190 -5.44 12.22 30.59
C ARG A 190 -5.92 11.52 31.86
N GLU A 191 -7.21 11.25 31.98
CA GLU A 191 -7.78 10.53 33.14
C GLU A 191 -7.25 9.10 33.23
N TYR A 192 -7.19 8.41 32.08
CA TYR A 192 -6.60 7.08 32.01
C TYR A 192 -5.14 7.10 32.49
N LEU A 193 -4.34 8.06 32.04
CA LEU A 193 -2.93 8.17 32.45
C LEU A 193 -2.80 8.50 33.94
N LEU A 194 -3.65 9.39 34.48
CA LEU A 194 -3.67 9.70 35.91
C LEU A 194 -4.02 8.47 36.76
N ALA A 195 -4.97 7.64 36.31
CA ALA A 195 -5.30 6.39 36.98
C ALA A 195 -4.18 5.36 36.87
N LYS A 196 -3.65 5.16 35.66
CA LYS A 196 -2.57 4.19 35.38
C LYS A 196 -1.31 4.47 36.17
N TRP A 197 -0.93 5.74 36.28
CA TRP A 197 0.31 6.18 36.93
C TRP A 197 0.07 6.68 38.35
N GLY A 198 -1.06 6.35 38.99
CA GLY A 198 -1.30 6.69 40.40
C GLY A 198 -1.25 8.19 40.74
N ARG A 199 -1.47 9.07 39.76
CA ARG A 199 -1.33 10.54 39.89
C ARG A 199 0.06 11.00 40.37
N GLN A 200 1.10 10.25 40.05
CA GLN A 200 2.51 10.61 40.31
C GLN A 200 3.30 10.78 39.01
N CYS A 201 4.42 11.50 39.11
CA CYS A 201 5.41 11.55 38.04
C CYS A 201 6.02 10.17 37.81
N ALA A 202 6.11 9.73 36.56
CA ALA A 202 6.69 8.44 36.19
C ALA A 202 8.22 8.35 36.41
N TYR A 203 8.90 9.48 36.59
CA TYR A 203 10.37 9.55 36.67
C TYR A 203 10.90 9.81 38.07
N CYS A 204 10.20 10.62 38.88
CA CYS A 204 10.63 11.01 40.21
C CYS A 204 9.58 10.77 41.30
N ASP A 205 8.47 10.12 40.96
CA ASP A 205 7.39 9.73 41.87
C ASP A 205 6.72 10.90 42.64
N VAL A 206 7.02 12.15 42.28
CA VAL A 206 6.42 13.33 42.93
C VAL A 206 4.91 13.37 42.68
N GLN A 207 4.18 13.69 43.75
CA GLN A 207 2.72 13.79 43.77
C GLN A 207 2.27 15.24 44.03
N HIS A 208 0.99 15.51 43.79
CA HIS A 208 0.35 16.82 44.07
C HIS A 208 0.98 18.02 43.35
N VAL A 209 1.67 17.78 42.23
CA VAL A 209 2.19 18.82 41.34
C VAL A 209 1.47 18.78 39.99
N PRO A 210 1.51 19.88 39.20
CA PRO A 210 1.04 19.85 37.82
C PRO A 210 1.81 18.80 37.00
N LEU A 211 1.10 17.79 36.51
CA LEU A 211 1.66 16.74 35.65
C LEU A 211 1.32 17.01 34.17
N GLN A 212 2.32 16.83 33.31
CA GLN A 212 2.24 16.93 31.87
C GLN A 212 2.18 15.53 31.25
N VAL A 213 1.54 15.40 30.08
CA VAL A 213 1.53 14.14 29.33
C VAL A 213 2.75 14.12 28.44
N GLU A 214 3.61 13.12 28.64
CA GLU A 214 4.87 12.98 27.90
C GLU A 214 4.88 11.68 27.08
N HIS A 215 5.73 11.61 26.06
CA HIS A 215 6.03 10.39 25.31
C HIS A 215 7.27 9.69 25.88
N ILE A 216 7.14 8.43 26.31
CA ILE A 216 8.28 7.60 26.77
C ILE A 216 9.37 7.57 25.70
N VAL A 217 8.99 7.14 24.50
CA VAL A 217 9.83 7.31 23.31
C VAL A 217 9.43 8.62 22.68
N ALA A 218 10.36 9.58 22.62
CA ALA A 218 10.11 10.89 22.04
C ALA A 218 9.55 10.78 20.61
N LYS A 219 8.61 11.66 20.27
CA LYS A 219 7.99 11.69 18.95
C LYS A 219 8.99 11.94 17.81
N ALA A 220 10.06 12.69 18.10
CA ALA A 220 11.17 12.91 17.17
C ALA A 220 11.92 11.60 16.84
N ASN A 221 11.96 10.65 17.78
CA ASN A 221 12.57 9.34 17.63
C ASN A 221 11.56 8.26 17.16
N GLY A 222 10.39 8.67 16.65
CA GLY A 222 9.38 7.75 16.13
C GLY A 222 8.35 7.28 17.16
N GLY A 223 8.33 7.87 18.36
CA GLY A 223 7.33 7.62 19.38
C GLY A 223 5.89 7.75 18.89
N SER A 224 5.04 6.80 19.27
CA SER A 224 3.61 6.81 18.91
C SER A 224 2.79 7.59 19.94
N ASN A 225 1.63 8.11 19.55
CA ASN A 225 0.65 8.68 20.48
C ASN A 225 -0.26 7.59 21.11
N ARG A 226 0.16 6.32 21.08
CA ARG A 226 -0.57 5.26 21.78
C ARG A 226 -0.41 5.46 23.28
N VAL A 227 -1.46 5.15 24.03
CA VAL A 227 -1.49 5.25 25.49
C VAL A 227 -0.37 4.45 26.15
N SER A 228 0.02 3.32 25.54
CA SER A 228 1.17 2.54 25.95
C SER A 228 2.52 3.27 25.90
N ASN A 229 2.66 4.32 25.07
CA ASN A 229 3.86 5.15 24.96
C ASN A 229 3.71 6.51 25.66
N LEU A 230 2.62 6.74 26.41
CA LEU A 230 2.38 7.99 27.13
C LEU A 230 2.58 7.80 28.64
N THR A 231 3.15 8.82 29.30
CA THR A 231 3.33 8.88 30.76
C THR A 231 2.90 10.23 31.31
N LEU A 232 3.03 10.37 32.63
CA LEU A 232 2.95 11.63 33.33
C LEU A 232 4.33 12.06 33.84
N ALA A 233 4.70 13.30 33.57
CA ALA A 233 5.94 13.92 34.04
C ALA A 233 5.63 15.23 34.78
N CYS A 234 6.38 15.55 35.83
CA CYS A 234 6.37 16.90 36.40
C CYS A 234 7.21 17.83 35.51
N GLU A 235 7.05 19.14 35.62
CA GLU A 235 7.77 20.10 34.76
C GLU A 235 9.30 20.05 34.90
N CYS A 236 9.82 19.58 36.05
CA CYS A 236 11.26 19.45 36.28
C CYS A 236 11.89 18.24 35.55
N CYS A 237 11.08 17.24 35.18
CA CYS A 237 11.52 16.06 34.44
C CYS A 237 11.31 16.28 32.94
#